data_AF-A4UWV7-F1
#
_entry.id   AF-A4UWV7-F1
#
_cell.length_a   1.000
_cell.length_b   1.000
_cell.length_c   1.000
_cell.angle_alpha   90.00
_cell.angle_beta   90.00
_cell.angle_gamma   90.00
#
_symmetry.space_group_name_H-M   'P 1'
#
loop_
_entity.id
_entity.type
_entity.pdbx_description
1 polymer ?
#
loop_
_entity_poly.entity_id
_entity_poly.type
_entity_poly.pdbx_seq_one_letter_code
_entity_poly.pdbx_strand_id
1 'polypeptide(L)'
;MFLLLPLAFSAVPTFGRLSVKSGKLTGSSGDPVILRGVSLGWDTWWGQFYNEDTIQHLITDFHANLIRAAIGIEPTGAYLQNKQLALNHLDAAVKAAIKLGVYIIIDFHAHQLHTNDAKEFFTTVVNKYKGSEYVIYEIWNEPESANWATIKQYAKDVIPVIRNVDPDAVILVSNSQWDQHPDGPAADPLPFTNIAYVVHFYAGTHGSWLRERVTAALAKGIAIFVSECGGMNSDGDGPVSTTEWNNWVDLLEKNKISYAAWCVEAKAESASILKVSANWNDLTDWGKTVKQTITSRQ
;
A
#
# COMPACT_ATOMS: atom_id res chain seq x y z
N MET A 1 40.85 -6.23 22.03
CA MET A 1 39.77 -5.25 22.24
C MET A 1 39.06 -5.09 20.90
N PHE A 2 38.04 -5.91 20.63
CA PHE A 2 37.22 -5.76 19.43
C PHE A 2 36.27 -4.59 19.67
N LEU A 3 36.47 -3.49 18.94
CA LEU A 3 35.49 -2.42 18.86
C LEU A 3 34.27 -2.99 18.13
N LEU A 4 33.22 -3.32 18.88
CA LEU A 4 31.87 -3.43 18.34
C LEU A 4 31.45 -2.02 17.93
N LEU A 5 31.56 -1.70 16.63
CA LEU A 5 30.83 -0.58 16.07
C LEU A 5 29.34 -0.87 16.28
N PRO A 6 28.57 0.02 16.92
CA PRO A 6 27.13 -0.14 16.94
C PRO A 6 26.66 -0.09 15.48
N LEU A 7 25.85 -1.06 15.06
CA LEU A 7 25.11 -0.96 13.81
C LEU A 7 24.40 0.40 13.84
N ALA A 8 24.83 1.32 12.97
CA ALA A 8 24.12 2.57 12.78
C ALA A 8 22.73 2.19 12.27
N PHE A 9 21.71 2.39 13.10
CA PHE A 9 20.33 2.37 12.67
C PHE A 9 20.23 3.36 11.51
N SER A 10 19.95 2.88 10.31
CA SER A 10 19.48 3.77 9.25
C SER A 10 18.11 4.28 9.72
N ALA A 11 18.05 5.53 10.17
CA ALA A 11 16.78 6.14 10.54
C ALA A 11 15.84 6.08 9.33
N VAL A 12 14.58 5.71 9.54
CA VAL A 12 13.57 5.75 8.48
C VAL A 12 13.59 7.16 7.87
N PRO A 13 13.78 7.31 6.54
CA PRO A 13 13.79 8.62 5.92
C PRO A 13 12.48 9.36 6.23
N THR A 14 12.57 10.50 6.92
CA THR A 14 11.40 11.33 7.19
C THR A 14 11.24 12.32 6.04
N PHE A 15 10.32 12.04 5.12
CA PHE A 15 9.98 12.97 4.04
C PHE A 15 9.04 14.10 4.50
N GLY A 16 8.68 14.13 5.78
CA GLY A 16 7.68 15.03 6.34
C GLY A 16 6.28 14.73 5.81
N ARG A 17 5.38 15.72 5.84
CA ARG A 17 4.05 15.58 5.24
C ARG A 17 4.15 15.42 3.72
N LEU A 18 3.54 14.34 3.22
CA LEU A 18 3.50 14.01 1.81
C LEU A 18 2.49 14.87 1.05
N SER A 19 2.70 15.02 -0.25
CA SER A 19 1.77 15.65 -1.19
C SER A 19 1.94 15.08 -2.59
N VAL A 20 0.97 15.28 -3.47
CA VAL A 20 1.09 14.90 -4.89
C VAL A 20 1.22 16.16 -5.74
N LYS A 21 2.35 16.29 -6.43
CA LYS A 21 2.66 17.44 -7.28
C LYS A 21 3.23 16.95 -8.61
N SER A 22 2.76 17.52 -9.72
CA SER A 22 3.26 17.22 -11.07
C SER A 22 3.34 15.71 -11.38
N GLY A 23 2.32 14.95 -10.99
CA GLY A 23 2.25 13.50 -11.23
C GLY A 23 3.19 12.65 -10.35
N LYS A 24 3.74 13.21 -9.25
CA LYS A 24 4.65 12.51 -8.33
C LYS A 24 4.24 12.70 -6.88
N LEU A 25 4.49 11.68 -6.06
CA LEU A 25 4.50 11.83 -4.60
C LEU A 25 5.74 12.64 -4.21
N THR A 26 5.56 13.62 -3.33
CA THR A 26 6.61 14.55 -2.89
C THR A 26 6.60 14.65 -1.36
N GLY A 27 7.78 14.90 -0.79
CA GLY A 27 7.93 15.24 0.62
C GLY A 27 7.73 16.73 0.90
N SER A 28 7.94 17.15 2.15
CA SER A 28 7.85 18.53 2.59
C SER A 28 8.90 19.45 1.95
N SER A 29 10.03 18.91 1.47
CA SER A 29 10.99 19.69 0.66
C SER A 29 10.46 20.05 -0.73
N GLY A 30 9.41 19.37 -1.19
CA GLY A 30 8.88 19.48 -2.55
C GLY A 30 9.51 18.52 -3.56
N ASP A 31 10.56 17.80 -3.18
CA ASP A 31 11.22 16.82 -4.06
C ASP A 31 10.40 15.53 -4.20
N PRO A 32 10.44 14.86 -5.36
CA PRO A 32 9.85 13.54 -5.52
C PRO A 32 10.47 12.53 -4.56
N VAL A 33 9.61 11.76 -3.89
CA VAL A 33 10.01 10.72 -2.94
C VAL A 33 9.49 9.37 -3.39
N ILE A 34 10.04 8.32 -2.82
CA ILE A 34 9.61 6.95 -3.07
C ILE A 34 9.50 6.21 -1.74
N LEU A 35 8.31 5.68 -1.51
CA LEU A 35 8.03 4.79 -0.40
C LEU A 35 8.15 3.34 -0.90
N ARG A 36 8.85 2.53 -0.12
CA ARG A 36 9.16 1.12 -0.39
C ARG A 36 8.79 0.34 0.84
N GLY A 37 7.77 -0.48 0.70
CA GLY A 37 7.07 -1.03 1.85
C GLY A 37 6.57 -2.43 1.67
N VAL A 38 5.85 -2.84 2.70
CA VAL A 38 5.23 -4.16 2.81
C VAL A 38 3.80 -3.98 3.28
N SER A 39 2.87 -4.71 2.66
CA SER A 39 1.50 -4.84 3.14
C SER A 39 1.42 -5.91 4.22
N LEU A 40 0.70 -5.63 5.30
CA LEU A 40 0.14 -6.69 6.13
C LEU A 40 -0.92 -7.42 5.30
N GLY A 41 -1.08 -8.73 5.52
CA GLY A 41 -2.20 -9.47 4.93
C GLY A 41 -3.54 -9.03 5.51
N TRP A 42 -4.64 -9.61 5.03
CA TRP A 42 -5.99 -9.33 5.51
C TRP A 42 -6.07 -9.43 7.04
N ASP A 43 -6.41 -8.32 7.71
CA ASP A 43 -6.48 -8.26 9.18
C ASP A 43 -7.41 -9.34 9.78
N THR A 44 -8.45 -9.68 9.03
CA THR A 44 -9.49 -10.64 9.42
C THR A 44 -8.91 -12.04 9.64
N TRP A 45 -7.86 -12.42 8.89
CA TRP A 45 -7.21 -13.72 9.00
C TRP A 45 -5.84 -13.66 9.68
N TRP A 46 -5.19 -12.50 9.62
CA TRP A 46 -3.79 -12.31 10.03
C TRP A 46 -3.59 -11.17 11.03
N GLY A 47 -4.65 -10.83 11.79
CA GLY A 47 -4.67 -9.77 12.79
C GLY A 47 -3.58 -9.86 13.86
N GLN A 48 -3.02 -11.05 14.12
CA GLN A 48 -1.88 -11.21 15.01
C GLN A 48 -0.63 -10.43 14.56
N PHE A 49 -0.49 -10.09 13.26
CA PHE A 49 0.63 -9.29 12.77
C PHE A 49 0.39 -7.77 12.88
N TYR A 50 -0.81 -7.32 13.24
CA TYR A 50 -1.16 -5.90 13.38
C TYR A 50 -0.71 -5.36 14.75
N ASN A 51 0.61 -5.27 14.94
CA ASN A 51 1.23 -4.85 16.19
C ASN A 51 2.57 -4.11 15.97
N GLU A 52 3.09 -3.51 17.04
CA GLU A 52 4.34 -2.73 16.99
C GLU A 52 5.57 -3.58 16.66
N ASP A 53 5.68 -4.80 17.17
CA ASP A 53 6.85 -5.66 16.96
C ASP A 53 6.99 -6.05 15.47
N THR A 54 5.89 -6.39 14.81
CA THR A 54 5.85 -6.64 13.35
C THR A 54 6.35 -5.42 12.59
N ILE A 55 5.80 -4.24 12.87
CA ILE A 55 6.15 -3.00 12.15
C ILE A 55 7.61 -2.63 12.43
N GLN A 56 8.05 -2.74 13.69
CA GLN A 56 9.43 -2.50 14.07
C GLN A 56 10.37 -3.43 13.31
N HIS A 57 10.02 -4.72 13.19
CA HIS A 57 10.81 -5.70 12.45
C HIS A 57 10.93 -5.34 10.96
N LEU A 58 9.83 -4.97 10.31
CA LEU A 58 9.85 -4.53 8.90
C LEU A 58 10.71 -3.28 8.69
N ILE A 59 10.71 -2.35 9.64
CA ILE A 59 11.59 -1.19 9.59
C ILE A 59 13.06 -1.61 9.75
N THR A 60 13.38 -2.45 10.75
CA THR A 60 14.79 -2.73 11.09
C THR A 60 15.45 -3.74 10.18
N ASP A 61 14.70 -4.74 9.73
CA ASP A 61 15.25 -5.89 9.00
C ASP A 61 14.99 -5.79 7.50
N PHE A 62 13.87 -5.19 7.08
CA PHE A 62 13.54 -4.97 5.68
C PHE A 62 13.86 -3.55 5.22
N HIS A 63 14.16 -2.62 6.14
CA HIS A 63 14.34 -1.19 5.87
C HIS A 63 13.09 -0.56 5.23
N ALA A 64 11.90 -1.09 5.52
CA ALA A 64 10.66 -0.54 4.99
C ALA A 64 10.44 0.89 5.52
N ASN A 65 10.11 1.81 4.60
CA ASN A 65 9.65 3.16 4.97
C ASN A 65 8.14 3.35 4.75
N LEU A 66 7.44 2.26 4.44
CA LEU A 66 5.99 2.20 4.25
C LEU A 66 5.44 0.87 4.75
N ILE A 67 4.30 0.94 5.43
CA ILE A 67 3.46 -0.18 5.80
C ILE A 67 2.09 0.00 5.14
N ARG A 68 1.44 -1.07 4.73
CA ARG A 68 0.01 -1.04 4.36
C ARG A 68 -0.80 -1.92 5.29
N ALA A 69 -1.88 -1.37 5.84
CA ALA A 69 -2.80 -2.08 6.72
C ALA A 69 -4.08 -2.41 5.94
N ALA A 70 -4.15 -3.64 5.43
CA ALA A 70 -5.26 -4.17 4.64
C ALA A 70 -6.44 -4.59 5.54
N ILE A 71 -7.37 -3.67 5.77
CA ILE A 71 -8.53 -3.92 6.63
C ILE A 71 -9.63 -4.57 5.81
N GLY A 72 -9.85 -5.87 6.06
CA GLY A 72 -10.83 -6.66 5.34
C GLY A 72 -12.24 -6.10 5.57
N ILE A 73 -12.98 -5.95 4.48
CA ILE A 73 -14.37 -5.43 4.54
C ILE A 73 -15.38 -6.57 4.45
N GLU A 74 -15.17 -7.48 3.51
CA GLU A 74 -16.19 -8.43 3.04
C GLU A 74 -16.13 -9.83 3.64
N PRO A 75 -14.94 -10.42 3.93
CA PRO A 75 -14.87 -11.79 4.44
C PRO A 75 -15.70 -12.01 5.72
N THR A 76 -16.00 -13.27 6.01
CA THR A 76 -16.68 -13.61 7.27
C THR A 76 -15.83 -13.15 8.46
N GLY A 77 -16.44 -12.44 9.40
CA GLY A 77 -15.76 -11.85 10.56
C GLY A 77 -15.03 -10.52 10.29
N ALA A 78 -15.02 -10.03 9.06
CA ALA A 78 -14.38 -8.77 8.66
C ALA A 78 -15.19 -7.52 9.08
N TYR A 79 -14.79 -6.32 8.66
CA TYR A 79 -15.38 -5.05 9.11
C TYR A 79 -16.91 -4.99 9.05
N LEU A 80 -17.55 -5.50 7.99
CA LEU A 80 -19.02 -5.48 7.88
C LEU A 80 -19.73 -6.31 8.97
N GLN A 81 -19.05 -7.29 9.56
CA GLN A 81 -19.60 -8.16 10.62
C GLN A 81 -19.01 -7.83 12.00
N ASN A 82 -17.78 -7.30 12.07
CA ASN A 82 -17.08 -7.01 13.31
C ASN A 82 -16.22 -5.74 13.20
N LYS A 83 -16.89 -4.58 13.08
CA LYS A 83 -16.25 -3.26 12.99
C LYS A 83 -15.22 -3.01 14.09
N GLN A 84 -15.52 -3.40 15.33
CA GLN A 84 -14.66 -3.12 16.47
C GLN A 84 -13.32 -3.87 16.38
N LEU A 85 -13.33 -5.13 15.96
CA LEU A 85 -12.09 -5.90 15.82
C LEU A 85 -11.20 -5.33 14.70
N ALA A 86 -11.79 -5.07 13.54
CA ALA A 86 -11.10 -4.45 12.40
C ALA A 86 -10.48 -3.09 12.78
N LEU A 87 -11.23 -2.23 13.47
CA LEU A 87 -10.74 -0.94 13.94
C LEU A 87 -9.67 -1.06 15.03
N ASN A 88 -9.69 -2.11 15.86
CA ASN A 88 -8.63 -2.36 16.86
C ASN A 88 -7.31 -2.78 16.20
N HIS A 89 -7.35 -3.68 15.21
CA HIS A 89 -6.16 -4.05 14.43
C HIS A 89 -5.58 -2.84 13.70
N LEU A 90 -6.44 -2.07 13.03
CA LEU A 90 -6.03 -0.83 12.38
C LEU A 90 -5.39 0.15 13.37
N ASP A 91 -6.01 0.33 14.54
CA ASP A 91 -5.51 1.25 15.57
C ASP A 91 -4.12 0.86 16.08
N ALA A 92 -3.90 -0.43 16.33
CA ALA A 92 -2.61 -0.94 16.75
C ALA A 92 -1.52 -0.67 15.68
N ALA A 93 -1.81 -0.96 14.42
CA ALA A 93 -0.87 -0.74 13.32
C ALA A 93 -0.56 0.75 13.08
N VAL A 94 -1.58 1.62 13.01
CA VAL A 94 -1.37 3.06 12.75
C VAL A 94 -0.64 3.74 13.90
N LYS A 95 -0.97 3.42 15.16
CA LYS A 95 -0.25 3.97 16.32
C LYS A 95 1.21 3.55 16.33
N ALA A 96 1.49 2.28 16.05
CA ALA A 96 2.86 1.78 15.94
C ALA A 96 3.61 2.48 14.80
N ALA A 97 3.01 2.61 13.62
CA ALA A 97 3.64 3.29 12.49
C ALA A 97 4.00 4.75 12.80
N ILE A 98 3.07 5.52 13.39
CA ILE A 98 3.32 6.91 13.81
C ILE A 98 4.42 6.98 14.88
N LYS A 99 4.38 6.10 15.89
CA LYS A 99 5.39 6.04 16.96
C LYS A 99 6.79 5.77 16.41
N LEU A 100 6.88 4.90 15.42
CA LEU A 100 8.13 4.45 14.80
C LEU A 100 8.57 5.34 13.63
N GLY A 101 7.78 6.36 13.28
CA GLY A 101 8.10 7.33 12.23
C GLY A 101 8.08 6.76 10.82
N VAL A 102 7.22 5.78 10.54
CA VAL A 102 7.05 5.15 9.21
C VAL A 102 5.70 5.51 8.61
N TYR A 103 5.64 5.68 7.29
CA TYR A 103 4.37 5.93 6.59
C TYR A 103 3.47 4.69 6.64
N ILE A 104 2.17 4.90 6.72
CA ILE A 104 1.18 3.83 6.70
C ILE A 104 0.01 4.16 5.78
N ILE A 105 -0.34 3.20 4.91
CA ILE A 105 -1.59 3.20 4.16
C ILE A 105 -2.67 2.55 5.04
N ILE A 106 -3.76 3.29 5.25
CA ILE A 106 -5.03 2.76 5.76
C ILE A 106 -5.85 2.35 4.56
N ASP A 107 -5.98 1.05 4.35
CA ASP A 107 -6.63 0.48 3.18
C ASP A 107 -8.01 -0.10 3.52
N PHE A 108 -9.03 0.39 2.82
CA PHE A 108 -10.38 -0.17 2.82
C PHE A 108 -10.40 -1.37 1.86
N HIS A 109 -10.04 -2.54 2.39
CA HIS A 109 -9.72 -3.73 1.61
C HIS A 109 -10.99 -4.49 1.19
N ALA A 110 -11.61 -4.00 0.11
CA ALA A 110 -12.85 -4.50 -0.49
C ALA A 110 -12.70 -4.76 -1.99
N HIS A 111 -13.50 -5.69 -2.52
CA HIS A 111 -13.63 -5.90 -3.97
C HIS A 111 -14.92 -5.33 -4.56
N GLN A 112 -16.01 -5.36 -3.79
CA GLN A 112 -17.31 -4.82 -4.17
C GLN A 112 -17.48 -3.37 -3.69
N LEU A 113 -18.47 -2.69 -4.26
CA LEU A 113 -18.77 -1.29 -3.96
C LEU A 113 -19.51 -1.17 -2.61
N HIS A 114 -18.87 -0.51 -1.62
CA HIS A 114 -19.45 -0.26 -0.29
C HIS A 114 -19.42 1.22 0.10
N THR A 115 -20.07 2.09 -0.69
CA THR A 115 -20.01 3.55 -0.51
C THR A 115 -20.34 4.03 0.91
N ASN A 116 -21.41 3.52 1.52
CA ASN A 116 -21.82 4.01 2.85
C ASN A 116 -20.88 3.52 3.95
N ASP A 117 -20.48 2.24 3.91
CA ASP A 117 -19.55 1.67 4.88
C ASP A 117 -18.17 2.31 4.79
N ALA A 118 -17.71 2.64 3.58
CA ALA A 118 -16.48 3.39 3.37
C ALA A 118 -16.57 4.80 3.97
N LYS A 119 -17.68 5.52 3.78
CA LYS A 119 -17.87 6.85 4.38
C LYS A 119 -17.88 6.77 5.92
N GLU A 120 -18.51 5.75 6.49
CA GLU A 120 -18.50 5.52 7.95
C GLU A 120 -17.08 5.19 8.46
N PHE A 121 -16.39 4.27 7.79
CA PHE A 121 -15.02 3.87 8.11
C PHE A 121 -14.09 5.08 8.05
N PHE A 122 -14.09 5.81 6.92
CA PHE A 122 -13.22 6.96 6.72
C PHE A 122 -13.54 8.12 7.66
N THR A 123 -14.81 8.35 8.01
CA THR A 123 -15.19 9.31 9.07
C THR A 123 -14.54 8.94 10.40
N THR A 124 -14.53 7.66 10.77
CA THR A 124 -13.96 7.19 12.04
C THR A 124 -12.45 7.35 12.06
N VAL A 125 -11.75 6.86 11.04
CA VAL A 125 -10.28 6.84 11.01
C VAL A 125 -9.68 8.23 10.81
N VAL A 126 -10.28 9.08 9.94
CA VAL A 126 -9.75 10.43 9.70
C VAL A 126 -9.87 11.30 10.94
N ASN A 127 -10.96 11.20 11.71
CA ASN A 127 -11.10 11.98 12.94
C ASN A 127 -10.06 11.61 14.00
N LYS A 128 -9.57 10.37 13.98
CA LYS A 128 -8.56 9.88 14.91
C LYS A 128 -7.15 10.28 14.52
N TYR A 129 -6.85 10.32 13.21
CA TYR A 129 -5.48 10.50 12.70
C TYR A 129 -5.24 11.77 11.88
N LYS A 130 -6.23 12.66 11.79
CA LYS A 130 -6.10 13.95 11.11
C LYS A 130 -4.82 14.67 11.52
N GLY A 131 -4.12 15.22 10.53
CA GLY A 131 -2.91 15.99 10.75
C GLY A 131 -1.64 15.14 10.94
N SER A 132 -1.74 13.81 11.03
CA SER A 132 -0.58 12.94 10.95
C SER A 132 0.08 13.07 9.58
N GLU A 133 1.40 13.26 9.56
CA GLU A 133 2.18 13.30 8.32
C GLU A 133 2.42 11.90 7.72
N TYR A 134 2.22 10.85 8.52
CA TYR A 134 2.52 9.46 8.15
C TYR A 134 1.36 8.73 7.48
N VAL A 135 0.14 9.24 7.57
CA VAL A 135 -1.07 8.51 7.15
C VAL A 135 -1.44 8.82 5.70
N ILE A 136 -1.65 7.76 4.93
CA ILE A 136 -2.17 7.74 3.56
C ILE A 136 -3.49 6.95 3.58
N TYR A 137 -4.50 7.39 2.84
CA TYR A 137 -5.79 6.70 2.77
C TYR A 137 -5.98 6.04 1.42
N GLU A 138 -6.18 4.71 1.36
CA GLU A 138 -6.57 3.99 0.15
C GLU A 138 -8.05 3.66 0.24
N ILE A 139 -8.86 4.35 -0.57
CA ILE A 139 -10.30 4.41 -0.33
C ILE A 139 -11.07 3.18 -0.77
N TRP A 140 -10.47 2.32 -1.59
CA TRP A 140 -11.05 1.06 -2.05
C TRP A 140 -9.93 0.26 -2.72
N ASN A 141 -9.58 -0.89 -2.16
CA ASN A 141 -8.52 -1.79 -2.65
C ASN A 141 -8.65 -2.13 -4.14
N GLU A 142 -9.54 -3.06 -4.52
CA GLU A 142 -9.53 -3.63 -5.87
C GLU A 142 -10.93 -3.81 -6.46
N PRO A 143 -11.45 -2.81 -7.19
CA PRO A 143 -12.71 -2.95 -7.92
C PRO A 143 -12.62 -4.06 -8.98
N GLU A 144 -13.36 -5.14 -8.75
CA GLU A 144 -13.38 -6.31 -9.65
C GLU A 144 -14.22 -6.04 -10.91
N SER A 145 -15.46 -5.59 -10.72
CA SER A 145 -16.47 -5.46 -11.79
C SER A 145 -16.84 -4.02 -12.13
N ALA A 146 -16.49 -3.06 -11.28
CA ALA A 146 -16.83 -1.66 -11.48
C ALA A 146 -15.96 -1.02 -12.57
N ASN A 147 -16.59 -0.23 -13.44
CA ASN A 147 -15.88 0.57 -14.44
C ASN A 147 -15.42 1.92 -13.86
N TRP A 148 -14.54 2.61 -14.59
CA TRP A 148 -14.00 3.89 -14.15
C TRP A 148 -15.08 4.93 -13.81
N ALA A 149 -16.19 5.00 -14.55
CA ALA A 149 -17.27 5.96 -14.25
C ALA A 149 -17.89 5.72 -12.85
N THR A 150 -18.10 4.44 -12.49
CA THR A 150 -18.63 4.04 -11.18
C THR A 150 -17.63 4.35 -10.07
N ILE A 151 -16.36 3.98 -10.27
CA ILE A 151 -15.28 4.22 -9.31
C ILE A 151 -15.04 5.73 -9.11
N LYS A 152 -15.09 6.50 -10.19
CA LYS A 152 -14.99 7.96 -10.16
C LYS A 152 -16.12 8.59 -9.36
N GLN A 153 -17.35 8.07 -9.49
CA GLN A 153 -18.48 8.55 -8.70
C GLN A 153 -18.31 8.19 -7.22
N TYR A 154 -17.92 6.95 -6.91
CA TYR A 154 -17.57 6.54 -5.54
C TYR A 154 -16.51 7.45 -4.91
N ALA A 155 -15.42 7.72 -5.63
CA ALA A 155 -14.34 8.59 -5.14
C ALA A 155 -14.84 10.02 -4.87
N LYS A 156 -15.73 10.56 -5.71
CA LYS A 156 -16.37 11.86 -5.46
C LYS A 156 -17.25 11.89 -4.22
N ASP A 157 -17.78 10.74 -3.80
CA ASP A 157 -18.62 10.64 -2.60
C ASP A 157 -17.81 10.42 -1.31
N VAL A 158 -16.66 9.74 -1.40
CA VAL A 158 -15.81 9.37 -0.25
C VAL A 158 -14.72 10.39 0.03
N ILE A 159 -14.02 10.91 -0.99
CA ILE A 159 -12.93 11.87 -0.81
C ILE A 159 -13.35 13.10 0.01
N PRO A 160 -14.53 13.71 -0.19
CA PRO A 160 -14.98 14.83 0.64
C PRO A 160 -15.10 14.49 2.13
N VAL A 161 -15.42 13.25 2.49
CA VAL A 161 -15.49 12.82 3.90
C VAL A 161 -14.13 12.96 4.58
N ILE A 162 -13.07 12.53 3.89
CA ILE A 162 -11.69 12.67 4.39
C ILE A 162 -11.28 14.16 4.37
N ARG A 163 -11.49 14.85 3.24
CA ARG A 163 -11.05 16.24 3.02
C ARG A 163 -11.69 17.26 3.96
N ASN A 164 -12.92 17.02 4.40
CA ASN A 164 -13.59 17.90 5.36
C ASN A 164 -12.93 17.89 6.75
N VAL A 165 -12.15 16.86 7.06
CA VAL A 165 -11.44 16.72 8.34
C VAL A 165 -9.92 16.90 8.16
N ASP A 166 -9.38 16.37 7.06
CA ASP A 166 -7.97 16.46 6.70
C ASP A 166 -7.80 16.92 5.23
N PRO A 167 -7.74 18.25 4.99
CA PRO A 167 -7.78 18.82 3.64
C PRO A 167 -6.57 18.45 2.79
N ASP A 168 -5.42 18.15 3.42
CA ASP A 168 -4.15 17.93 2.73
C ASP A 168 -3.72 16.45 2.67
N ALA A 169 -4.50 15.52 3.22
CA ALA A 169 -4.17 14.09 3.21
C ALA A 169 -3.79 13.54 1.81
N VAL A 170 -2.91 12.55 1.72
CA VAL A 170 -2.72 11.83 0.46
C VAL A 170 -3.78 10.73 0.37
N ILE A 171 -4.50 10.67 -0.75
CA ILE A 171 -5.55 9.68 -0.98
C ILE A 171 -5.23 8.86 -2.23
N LEU A 172 -5.16 7.54 -2.08
CA LEU A 172 -5.00 6.58 -3.17
C LEU A 172 -6.38 6.17 -3.68
N VAL A 173 -6.56 6.22 -5.01
CA VAL A 173 -7.83 5.95 -5.66
C VAL A 173 -7.66 4.81 -6.65
N SER A 174 -8.49 3.78 -6.50
CA SER A 174 -8.49 2.64 -7.38
C SER A 174 -9.02 2.92 -8.78
N ASN A 175 -8.86 1.94 -9.66
CA ASN A 175 -9.39 1.92 -11.01
C ASN A 175 -9.94 0.52 -11.36
N SER A 176 -10.28 0.27 -12.63
CA SER A 176 -11.07 -0.91 -13.01
C SER A 176 -10.22 -2.18 -13.05
N GLN A 177 -10.87 -3.34 -12.82
CA GLN A 177 -10.28 -4.68 -12.94
C GLN A 177 -9.03 -4.87 -12.08
N TRP A 178 -9.19 -4.80 -10.76
CA TRP A 178 -8.07 -4.95 -9.81
C TRP A 178 -6.93 -3.97 -10.12
N ASP A 179 -7.29 -2.72 -10.39
CA ASP A 179 -6.37 -1.60 -10.59
C ASP A 179 -5.46 -1.69 -11.83
N GLN A 180 -5.87 -2.46 -12.83
CA GLN A 180 -5.07 -2.70 -14.03
C GLN A 180 -5.29 -1.66 -15.14
N HIS A 181 -6.22 -0.71 -15.00
CA HIS A 181 -6.60 0.28 -16.01
C HIS A 181 -6.36 1.73 -15.57
N PRO A 182 -5.10 2.14 -15.33
CA PRO A 182 -4.77 3.54 -15.04
C PRO A 182 -5.04 4.48 -16.22
N ASP A 183 -5.29 3.95 -17.42
CA ASP A 183 -5.68 4.73 -18.60
C ASP A 183 -7.06 5.40 -18.47
N GLY A 184 -7.99 4.79 -17.72
CA GLY A 184 -9.28 5.38 -17.38
C GLY A 184 -9.16 6.72 -16.65
N PRO A 185 -8.57 6.76 -15.44
CA PRO A 185 -8.32 8.01 -14.73
C PRO A 185 -7.37 8.95 -15.48
N ALA A 186 -6.43 8.43 -16.27
CA ALA A 186 -5.56 9.28 -17.08
C ALA A 186 -6.30 10.00 -18.22
N ALA A 187 -7.38 9.41 -18.74
CA ALA A 187 -8.23 10.03 -19.77
C ALA A 187 -9.30 10.95 -19.16
N ASP A 188 -9.84 10.59 -18.00
CA ASP A 188 -10.91 11.34 -17.33
C ASP A 188 -10.63 11.50 -15.81
N PRO A 189 -9.65 12.34 -15.42
CA PRO A 189 -9.18 12.43 -14.05
C PRO A 189 -10.22 13.03 -13.09
N LEU A 190 -10.01 12.79 -11.80
CA LEU A 190 -10.80 13.37 -10.72
C LEU A 190 -10.41 14.83 -10.49
N PRO A 191 -11.36 15.71 -10.12
CA PRO A 191 -11.10 17.12 -9.86
C PRO A 191 -10.55 17.34 -8.43
N PHE A 192 -9.65 16.50 -7.95
CA PHE A 192 -9.06 16.58 -6.61
C PHE A 192 -7.53 16.67 -6.67
N THR A 193 -6.95 17.39 -5.72
CA THR A 193 -5.49 17.45 -5.49
C THR A 193 -5.08 16.42 -4.43
N ASN A 194 -3.76 16.19 -4.31
CA ASN A 194 -3.18 15.23 -3.36
C ASN A 194 -3.80 13.82 -3.48
N ILE A 195 -4.05 13.39 -4.72
CA ILE A 195 -4.47 12.02 -5.03
C ILE A 195 -3.44 11.34 -5.94
N ALA A 196 -3.31 10.03 -5.79
CA ALA A 196 -2.61 9.17 -6.75
C ALA A 196 -3.51 8.00 -7.12
N TYR A 197 -3.36 7.49 -8.33
CA TYR A 197 -4.13 6.34 -8.81
C TYR A 197 -3.36 5.06 -8.55
N VAL A 198 -4.08 4.07 -8.02
CA VAL A 198 -3.52 2.77 -7.66
C VAL A 198 -3.24 1.96 -8.92
N VAL A 199 -2.18 1.15 -8.91
CA VAL A 199 -1.99 0.04 -9.84
C VAL A 199 -1.49 -1.16 -9.07
N HIS A 200 -2.15 -2.32 -9.22
CA HIS A 200 -1.67 -3.58 -8.67
C HIS A 200 -1.09 -4.47 -9.76
N PHE A 201 -0.03 -5.20 -9.42
CA PHE A 201 0.57 -6.17 -10.32
C PHE A 201 1.12 -7.38 -9.57
N TYR A 202 1.12 -8.52 -10.26
CA TYR A 202 1.72 -9.76 -9.80
C TYR A 202 2.60 -10.25 -10.94
N ALA A 203 3.93 -10.25 -10.75
CA ALA A 203 4.90 -10.35 -11.85
C ALA A 203 4.89 -11.69 -12.60
N GLY A 204 4.28 -12.74 -12.02
CA GLY A 204 4.00 -14.00 -12.72
C GLY A 204 2.87 -13.91 -13.74
N THR A 205 1.97 -12.93 -13.61
CA THR A 205 0.78 -12.77 -14.46
C THR A 205 0.81 -11.48 -15.29
N HIS A 206 1.24 -10.37 -14.68
CA HIS A 206 1.13 -9.03 -15.22
C HIS A 206 2.47 -8.56 -15.77
N GLY A 207 2.62 -8.68 -17.09
CA GLY A 207 3.89 -8.45 -17.78
C GLY A 207 4.08 -7.06 -18.37
N SER A 208 4.82 -6.99 -19.49
CA SER A 208 5.13 -5.73 -20.20
C SER A 208 3.89 -4.92 -20.58
N TRP A 209 2.79 -5.58 -20.94
CA TRP A 209 1.56 -4.93 -21.35
C TRP A 209 1.01 -3.96 -20.28
N LEU A 210 1.10 -4.32 -18.99
CA LEU A 210 0.62 -3.46 -17.91
C LEU A 210 1.64 -2.36 -17.60
N ARG A 211 2.96 -2.65 -17.69
CA ARG A 211 4.01 -1.61 -17.59
C ARG A 211 3.89 -0.55 -18.68
N GLU A 212 3.57 -0.95 -19.91
CA GLU A 212 3.34 -0.04 -21.04
C GLU A 212 2.12 0.85 -20.78
N ARG A 213 1.04 0.28 -20.23
CA ARG A 213 -0.15 1.04 -19.82
C ARG A 213 0.15 2.04 -18.70
N VAL A 214 0.90 1.62 -17.67
CA VAL A 214 1.40 2.52 -16.62
C VAL A 214 2.22 3.66 -17.22
N THR A 215 3.15 3.34 -18.13
CA THR A 215 3.98 4.33 -18.80
C THR A 215 3.15 5.33 -19.60
N ALA A 216 2.13 4.87 -20.32
CA ALA A 216 1.21 5.74 -21.06
C ALA A 216 0.38 6.64 -20.14
N ALA A 217 -0.05 6.13 -18.98
CA ALA A 217 -0.79 6.90 -17.99
C ALA A 217 0.09 7.99 -17.35
N LEU A 218 1.34 7.67 -16.98
CA LEU A 218 2.32 8.65 -16.49
C LEU A 218 2.58 9.77 -17.49
N ALA A 219 2.64 9.45 -18.79
CA ALA A 219 2.83 10.44 -19.86
C ALA A 219 1.66 11.44 -19.97
N LYS A 220 0.47 11.10 -19.44
CA LYS A 220 -0.68 12.01 -19.32
C LYS A 220 -0.66 12.84 -18.03
N GLY A 221 0.36 12.68 -17.19
CA GLY A 221 0.61 13.53 -16.02
C GLY A 221 -0.10 13.12 -14.73
N ILE A 222 -0.80 11.97 -14.70
CA ILE A 222 -1.37 11.46 -13.45
C ILE A 222 -0.30 10.86 -12.55
N ALA A 223 -0.51 10.94 -11.24
CA ALA A 223 0.33 10.23 -10.27
C ALA A 223 -0.12 8.79 -10.13
N ILE A 224 0.84 7.86 -10.10
CA ILE A 224 0.61 6.44 -9.86
C ILE A 224 1.25 6.05 -8.53
N PHE A 225 0.58 5.16 -7.79
CA PHE A 225 1.07 4.50 -6.59
C PHE A 225 0.77 3.00 -6.70
N VAL A 226 1.70 2.13 -6.34
CA VAL A 226 1.46 0.68 -6.30
C VAL A 226 1.18 0.27 -4.86
N SER A 227 -0.06 0.33 -4.39
CA SER A 227 -0.37 -0.02 -2.99
C SER A 227 -0.27 -1.52 -2.73
N GLU A 228 -0.30 -2.34 -3.78
CA GLU A 228 -0.09 -3.78 -3.70
C GLU A 228 0.69 -4.32 -4.90
N CYS A 229 1.69 -5.18 -4.64
CA CYS A 229 2.33 -5.96 -5.68
C CYS A 229 2.96 -7.27 -5.19
N GLY A 230 3.06 -8.24 -6.10
CA GLY A 230 3.65 -9.55 -5.85
C GLY A 230 4.63 -10.00 -6.94
N GLY A 231 5.53 -10.91 -6.60
CA GLY A 231 6.48 -11.52 -7.54
C GLY A 231 5.96 -12.76 -8.27
N MET A 232 4.87 -13.35 -7.77
CA MET A 232 4.24 -14.59 -8.22
C MET A 232 3.00 -14.30 -9.09
N ASN A 233 2.13 -15.29 -9.30
CA ASN A 233 0.89 -15.10 -10.06
C ASN A 233 -0.17 -14.34 -9.24
N SER A 234 -1.18 -13.80 -9.92
CA SER A 234 -2.25 -12.99 -9.32
C SER A 234 -3.21 -13.76 -8.42
N ASP A 235 -3.13 -15.09 -8.37
CA ASP A 235 -3.86 -15.91 -7.39
C ASP A 235 -3.13 -16.03 -6.04
N GLY A 236 -1.97 -15.36 -5.91
CA GLY A 236 -1.13 -15.38 -4.71
C GLY A 236 -0.14 -16.54 -4.67
N ASP A 237 -0.08 -17.38 -5.71
CA ASP A 237 0.77 -18.57 -5.72
C ASP A 237 1.55 -18.75 -7.03
N GLY A 238 2.24 -19.88 -7.13
CA GLY A 238 3.16 -20.18 -8.23
C GLY A 238 4.55 -19.55 -8.04
N PRO A 239 5.48 -19.84 -8.95
CA PRO A 239 6.87 -19.43 -8.80
C PRO A 239 7.02 -17.91 -8.82
N VAL A 240 7.93 -17.39 -8.01
CA VAL A 240 8.34 -15.98 -8.08
C VAL A 240 9.07 -15.74 -9.41
N SER A 241 8.50 -14.86 -10.23
CA SER A 241 9.05 -14.43 -11.53
C SER A 241 10.10 -13.34 -11.32
N THR A 242 11.31 -13.72 -10.90
CA THR A 242 12.38 -12.77 -10.52
C THR A 242 12.73 -11.77 -11.63
N THR A 243 12.83 -12.23 -12.89
CA THR A 243 13.15 -11.34 -14.02
C THR A 243 12.07 -10.27 -14.20
N GLU A 244 10.80 -10.67 -14.14
CA GLU A 244 9.70 -9.74 -14.35
C GLU A 244 9.48 -8.82 -13.15
N TRP A 245 9.69 -9.33 -11.93
CA TRP A 245 9.75 -8.51 -10.73
C TRP A 245 10.79 -7.39 -10.85
N ASN A 246 12.00 -7.71 -11.31
CA ASN A 246 13.05 -6.70 -11.52
C ASN A 246 12.67 -5.68 -12.60
N ASN A 247 12.06 -6.10 -13.71
CA ASN A 247 11.55 -5.19 -14.75
C ASN A 247 10.51 -4.21 -14.19
N TRP A 248 9.63 -4.69 -13.30
CA TRP A 248 8.69 -3.84 -12.57
C TRP A 248 9.40 -2.87 -11.65
N VAL A 249 10.26 -3.35 -10.75
CA VAL A 249 10.99 -2.50 -9.81
C VAL A 249 11.77 -1.41 -10.54
N ASP A 250 12.44 -1.72 -11.65
CA ASP A 250 13.18 -0.74 -12.45
C ASP A 250 12.26 0.36 -13.01
N LEU A 251 11.05 0.01 -13.49
CA LEU A 251 10.05 0.99 -13.91
C LEU A 251 9.65 1.90 -12.74
N LEU A 252 9.36 1.32 -11.57
CA LEU A 252 8.90 2.06 -10.39
C LEU A 252 9.98 3.02 -9.89
N GLU A 253 11.21 2.53 -9.74
CA GLU A 253 12.36 3.33 -9.28
C GLU A 253 12.68 4.47 -10.26
N LYS A 254 12.74 4.17 -11.57
CA LYS A 254 12.98 5.17 -12.62
C LYS A 254 11.94 6.31 -12.57
N ASN A 255 10.69 5.96 -12.26
CA ASN A 255 9.58 6.90 -12.26
C ASN A 255 9.22 7.43 -10.86
N LYS A 256 9.98 7.10 -9.80
CA LYS A 256 9.66 7.50 -8.42
C LYS A 256 8.23 7.10 -8.01
N ILE A 257 7.83 5.88 -8.35
CA ILE A 257 6.54 5.30 -7.98
C ILE A 257 6.75 4.48 -6.71
N SER A 258 5.97 4.81 -5.68
CA SER A 258 5.99 4.09 -4.41
C SER A 258 5.30 2.73 -4.54
N TYR A 259 5.76 1.74 -3.75
CA TYR A 259 5.20 0.39 -3.76
C TYR A 259 5.14 -0.28 -2.38
N ALA A 260 4.14 -1.14 -2.17
CA ALA A 260 4.07 -2.05 -1.03
C ALA A 260 3.88 -3.50 -1.48
N ALA A 261 4.81 -4.37 -1.06
CA ALA A 261 4.81 -5.79 -1.45
C ALA A 261 3.82 -6.59 -0.60
N TRP A 262 3.02 -7.45 -1.23
CA TRP A 262 2.04 -8.33 -0.59
C TRP A 262 2.62 -9.72 -0.28
N CYS A 263 2.58 -10.27 0.94
CA CYS A 263 2.28 -9.61 2.21
C CYS A 263 2.83 -10.33 3.45
N VAL A 264 2.73 -9.67 4.62
CA VAL A 264 2.99 -10.30 5.93
C VAL A 264 1.79 -11.17 6.32
N GLU A 265 1.90 -12.44 5.98
CA GLU A 265 1.05 -13.51 6.44
C GLU A 265 1.86 -14.82 6.50
N ALA A 266 1.26 -15.89 7.01
CA ALA A 266 1.88 -17.21 7.13
C ALA A 266 1.03 -18.32 6.50
N LYS A 267 0.33 -18.00 5.39
CA LYS A 267 -0.42 -18.99 4.60
C LYS A 267 0.56 -19.86 3.81
N ALA A 268 0.20 -21.11 3.54
CA ALA A 268 0.97 -22.00 2.68
C ALA A 268 0.79 -21.64 1.20
N GLU A 269 1.32 -20.49 0.79
CA GLU A 269 1.31 -19.97 -0.59
C GLU A 269 2.53 -19.08 -0.83
N SER A 270 2.81 -18.79 -2.10
CA SER A 270 4.03 -18.06 -2.48
C SER A 270 4.00 -16.57 -2.09
N ALA A 271 2.83 -15.93 -2.03
CA ALA A 271 2.65 -14.53 -1.63
C ALA A 271 2.92 -14.24 -0.15
N SER A 272 2.88 -15.25 0.72
CA SER A 272 3.25 -15.08 2.13
C SER A 272 4.72 -14.71 2.26
N ILE A 273 5.06 -13.68 3.05
CA ILE A 273 6.45 -13.38 3.42
C ILE A 273 7.01 -14.43 4.39
N LEU A 274 6.17 -14.91 5.31
CA LEU A 274 6.54 -15.91 6.31
C LEU A 274 6.08 -17.29 5.85
N LYS A 275 6.87 -18.33 6.14
CA LYS A 275 6.34 -19.69 6.06
C LYS A 275 5.28 -19.92 7.15
N VAL A 276 4.59 -21.05 7.08
CA VAL A 276 3.57 -21.49 8.06
C VAL A 276 4.05 -21.53 9.52
N SER A 277 5.36 -21.49 9.75
CA SER A 277 5.96 -21.35 11.08
C SER A 277 5.73 -19.96 11.72
N ALA A 278 5.32 -18.96 10.92
CA ALA A 278 5.17 -17.55 11.32
C ALA A 278 6.42 -16.94 11.98
N ASN A 279 7.60 -17.50 11.69
CA ASN A 279 8.87 -17.07 12.26
C ASN A 279 9.60 -16.15 11.28
N TRP A 280 10.00 -14.96 11.73
CA TRP A 280 10.75 -13.99 10.93
C TRP A 280 12.11 -14.49 10.42
N ASN A 281 12.67 -15.54 11.04
CA ASN A 281 13.88 -16.21 10.54
C ASN A 281 13.61 -17.26 9.46
N ASP A 282 12.34 -17.55 9.16
CA ASP A 282 11.91 -18.59 8.22
C ASP A 282 11.03 -17.97 7.12
N LEU A 283 11.65 -17.11 6.31
CA LEU A 283 11.02 -16.43 5.18
C LEU A 283 10.79 -17.40 4.00
N THR A 284 9.72 -17.16 3.25
CA THR A 284 9.54 -17.74 1.91
C THR A 284 10.55 -17.16 0.92
N ASP A 285 10.63 -17.71 -0.29
CA ASP A 285 11.49 -17.14 -1.34
C ASP A 285 11.02 -15.75 -1.76
N TRP A 286 9.71 -15.51 -1.71
CA TRP A 286 9.15 -14.18 -1.86
C TRP A 286 9.57 -13.23 -0.74
N GLY A 287 9.45 -13.64 0.53
CA GLY A 287 9.89 -12.81 1.68
C GLY A 287 11.36 -12.40 1.60
N LYS A 288 12.25 -13.31 1.16
CA LYS A 288 13.66 -12.99 0.89
C LYS A 288 13.82 -11.99 -0.25
N THR A 289 13.04 -12.15 -1.33
CA THR A 289 13.04 -11.26 -2.49
C THR A 289 12.61 -9.84 -2.10
N VAL A 290 11.54 -9.71 -1.32
CA VAL A 290 11.05 -8.41 -0.80
C VAL A 290 12.10 -7.75 0.05
N LYS A 291 12.65 -8.48 1.05
CA LYS A 291 13.72 -7.98 1.92
C LYS A 291 14.88 -7.44 1.10
N GLN A 292 15.43 -8.27 0.20
CA GLN A 292 16.56 -7.88 -0.65
C GLN A 292 16.24 -6.66 -1.53
N THR A 293 15.03 -6.61 -2.10
CA THR A 293 14.59 -5.51 -2.98
C THR A 293 14.58 -4.18 -2.25
N ILE A 294 14.01 -4.14 -1.05
CA ILE A 294 13.88 -2.91 -0.26
C ILE A 294 15.25 -2.53 0.34
N THR A 295 15.96 -3.46 1.00
CA THR A 295 17.22 -3.14 1.69
C THR A 295 18.31 -2.64 0.74
N SER A 296 18.30 -3.05 -0.53
CA SER A 296 19.29 -2.61 -1.52
C SER A 296 19.03 -1.20 -2.09
N ARG A 297 17.92 -0.55 -1.72
CA ARG A 297 17.46 0.72 -2.31
C ARG A 297 17.14 1.80 -1.27
N GLN A 298 17.44 1.55 0.00
CA GLN A 298 17.29 2.50 1.10
C GLN A 298 18.60 3.19 1.44
#